data_AF-A0A955WQP7-F1
#
_entry.id   AF-A0A955WQP7-F1
#
_cell.length_a   1.000
_cell.length_b   1.000
_cell.length_c   1.000
_cell.angle_alpha   90.00
_cell.angle_beta   90.00
_cell.angle_gamma   90.00
#
_symmetry.space_group_name_H-M   'P 1'
#
loop_
_entity.id
_entity.type
_entity.pdbx_description
1 polymer ?
#
loop_
_entity_poly.entity_id
_entity_poly.type
_entity_poly.pdbx_seq_one_letter_code
_entity_poly.pdbx_strand_id
1 'polypeptide(L)'
;MSLLGPGEDTFTPIRWVDGALELLDQRQLPVDETWVRCGHWRAVADAIRDMVVRGAPAIGIAAAYGLALAAAEDSEGDLGEAFAGLAATRPTAVNLFWAL
;
A
#
# COMPACT_ATOMS: atom_id res chain seq x y z
N MET A 1 1.50 -22.33 -24.47
CA MET A 1 0.35 -22.61 -23.59
C MET A 1 0.38 -21.61 -22.44
N SER A 2 0.07 -20.34 -22.75
CA SER A 2 -0.28 -19.32 -21.76
C SER A 2 -1.75 -19.52 -21.44
N LEU A 3 -2.12 -19.62 -20.16
CA LEU A 3 -3.50 -19.83 -19.73
C LEU A 3 -4.30 -18.53 -19.59
N LEU A 4 -3.84 -17.42 -20.17
CA LEU A 4 -4.60 -16.16 -20.22
C LEU A 4 -4.61 -15.65 -21.66
N GLY A 5 -5.80 -15.50 -22.23
CA GLY A 5 -6.00 -14.94 -23.56
C GLY A 5 -5.67 -13.44 -23.60
N PRO A 6 -5.38 -12.87 -24.78
CA PRO A 6 -5.22 -11.43 -24.92
C PRO A 6 -6.58 -10.76 -24.69
N GLY A 7 -6.78 -10.08 -23.55
CA GLY A 7 -8.00 -9.31 -23.29
C GLY A 7 -8.48 -9.16 -21.83
N GLU A 8 -7.74 -9.60 -20.81
CA GLU A 8 -8.08 -9.27 -19.42
C GLU A 8 -7.09 -8.27 -18.85
N ASP A 9 -7.32 -6.97 -19.10
CA ASP A 9 -6.69 -5.88 -18.37
C ASP A 9 -7.13 -5.97 -16.91
N THR A 10 -6.34 -6.69 -16.10
CA THR A 10 -6.60 -6.85 -14.67
C THR A 10 -6.39 -5.51 -13.99
N PHE A 11 -7.47 -4.79 -13.74
CA PHE A 11 -7.44 -3.54 -12.98
C PHE A 11 -7.08 -3.83 -11.51
N THR A 12 -5.99 -3.24 -11.02
CA THR A 12 -5.60 -3.29 -9.61
C THR A 12 -5.37 -1.88 -9.08
N PRO A 13 -5.99 -1.47 -7.95
CA PRO A 13 -5.78 -0.14 -7.35
C PRO A 13 -4.44 -0.03 -6.60
N ILE A 14 -3.65 -1.10 -6.57
CA ILE A 14 -2.35 -1.20 -5.91
C ILE A 14 -1.39 -1.84 -6.91
N ARG A 15 -0.24 -1.21 -7.16
CA ARG A 15 0.80 -1.78 -8.00
C ARG A 15 2.19 -1.47 -7.44
N TRP A 16 3.15 -2.31 -7.80
CA TRP A 16 4.56 -2.12 -7.46
C TRP A 16 5.34 -1.78 -8.72
N VAL A 17 5.98 -0.60 -8.76
CA VAL A 17 6.65 -0.06 -9.95
C VAL A 17 7.98 0.55 -9.55
N ASP A 18 9.06 0.08 -10.16
CA ASP A 18 10.42 0.63 -9.98
C ASP A 18 10.81 0.80 -8.50
N GLY A 19 10.58 -0.24 -7.70
CA GLY A 19 10.95 -0.26 -6.27
C GLY A 19 10.07 0.58 -5.35
N ALA A 20 8.92 1.06 -5.80
CA ALA A 20 7.96 1.79 -4.97
C ALA A 20 6.54 1.25 -5.11
N LEU A 21 5.74 1.49 -4.07
CA LEU A 21 4.31 1.23 -4.09
C LEU A 21 3.60 2.39 -4.78
N GLU A 22 2.72 2.10 -5.74
CA GLU A 22 1.81 3.08 -6.30
C GLU A 22 0.37 2.72 -5.99
N LEU A 23 -0.36 3.69 -5.45
CA LEU A 23 -1.74 3.57 -5.02
C LEU A 23 -2.60 4.45 -5.91
N LEU A 24 -3.68 3.91 -6.46
CA LEU A 24 -4.70 4.71 -7.12
C LEU A 24 -5.36 5.62 -6.08
N ASP A 25 -5.42 6.93 -6.34
CA ASP A 25 -6.03 7.88 -5.43
C ASP A 25 -7.56 7.78 -5.48
N GLN A 26 -8.11 6.97 -4.59
CA GLN A 26 -9.55 6.72 -4.53
C GLN A 26 -10.38 7.95 -4.13
N ARG A 27 -9.74 9.05 -3.71
CA ARG A 27 -10.42 10.32 -3.36
C ARG A 27 -10.82 11.10 -4.61
N GLN A 28 -10.10 10.87 -5.71
CA GLN A 28 -10.29 11.59 -6.97
C GLN A 28 -11.24 10.85 -7.92
N LEU A 29 -11.53 9.57 -7.66
CA LEU A 29 -12.51 8.82 -8.41
C LEU A 29 -13.94 9.34 -8.17
N PRO A 30 -14.82 9.31 -9.18
CA PRO A 30 -14.58 8.83 -10.56
C PRO A 30 -14.06 9.92 -11.52
N VAL A 31 -13.69 11.10 -11.00
CA VAL A 31 -13.37 12.28 -11.83
C VAL A 31 -12.00 12.17 -12.48
N ASP A 32 -11.01 11.66 -11.74
CA ASP A 32 -9.64 11.53 -12.22
C ASP A 32 -8.97 10.25 -11.72
N GLU A 33 -8.14 9.65 -12.57
CA GLU A 33 -7.36 8.44 -12.30
C GLU A 33 -5.89 8.80 -12.06
N THR A 34 -5.62 9.27 -10.84
CA THR A 34 -4.27 9.68 -10.42
C THR A 34 -3.62 8.64 -9.51
N TRP A 35 -2.30 8.54 -9.57
CA TRP A 35 -1.51 7.57 -8.81
C TRP A 35 -0.59 8.28 -7.82
N VAL A 36 -0.61 7.83 -6.57
CA VAL A 36 0.28 8.30 -5.51
C VAL A 36 1.41 7.30 -5.33
N ARG A 37 2.64 7.74 -5.58
CA ARG A 37 3.85 6.94 -5.42
C ARG A 37 4.39 7.07 -3.99
N CYS A 38 4.59 5.93 -3.33
CA CYS A 38 5.09 5.81 -1.97
C CYS A 38 6.45 5.09 -2.00
N GLY A 39 7.53 5.84 -1.79
CA GLY A 39 8.90 5.31 -1.81
C GLY A 39 9.44 4.83 -0.48
N HIS A 40 8.71 5.07 0.62
CA HIS A 40 9.11 4.68 1.99
C HIS A 40 7.86 4.42 2.83
N TRP A 41 8.02 3.71 3.95
CA TRP A 41 6.89 3.27 4.79
C TRP A 41 6.05 4.44 5.35
N ARG A 42 6.69 5.58 5.67
CA ARG A 42 5.97 6.77 6.16
C ARG A 42 4.99 7.34 5.11
N ALA A 43 5.36 7.33 3.82
CA ALA A 43 4.48 7.78 2.74
C ALA A 43 3.27 6.83 2.57
N VAL A 44 3.50 5.52 2.75
CA VAL A 44 2.40 4.54 2.79
C VAL A 44 1.46 4.82 3.97
N ALA A 45 2.02 5.11 5.15
CA ALA A 45 1.24 5.42 6.34
C ALA A 45 0.37 6.67 6.12
N ASP A 46 0.93 7.71 5.51
CA ASP A 46 0.20 8.93 5.16
C ASP A 46 -0.89 8.65 4.13
N ALA A 47 -0.61 7.87 3.08
CA ALA A 47 -1.62 7.48 2.09
C ALA A 47 -2.81 6.72 2.72
N ILE A 48 -2.58 5.89 3.74
CA ILE A 48 -3.66 5.20 4.48
C ILE A 48 -4.46 6.19 5.34
N ARG A 49 -3.77 7.08 6.08
CA ARG A 49 -4.43 8.09 6.94
C ARG A 49 -5.28 9.07 6.12
N ASP A 50 -4.73 9.52 5.00
CA ASP A 50 -5.35 10.48 4.10
C ASP A 50 -6.41 9.86 3.20
N MET A 51 -6.66 8.55 3.32
CA MET A 51 -7.65 7.80 2.55
C MET A 51 -7.40 7.76 1.04
N VAL A 52 -6.14 7.90 0.61
CA VAL A 52 -5.72 7.60 -0.77
C VAL A 52 -6.06 6.15 -1.10
N VAL A 53 -5.72 5.23 -0.19
CA VAL A 53 -6.15 3.83 -0.20
C VAL A 53 -7.09 3.56 0.97
N ARG A 54 -8.16 2.83 0.71
CA ARG A 54 -9.19 2.50 1.70
C ARG A 54 -9.81 1.14 1.41
N GLY A 55 -10.54 0.64 2.41
CA GLY A 55 -11.05 -0.74 2.44
C GLY A 55 -10.08 -1.65 3.18
N ALA A 56 -10.60 -2.45 4.10
CA ALA A 56 -9.78 -3.20 5.05
C ALA A 56 -8.73 -4.12 4.38
N PRO A 57 -9.05 -4.88 3.31
CA PRO A 57 -8.05 -5.69 2.62
C PRO A 57 -6.96 -4.86 1.93
N ALA A 58 -7.34 -3.78 1.24
CA ALA A 58 -6.40 -2.91 0.52
C ALA A 58 -5.44 -2.18 1.48
N ILE A 59 -5.95 -1.74 2.63
CA ILE A 59 -5.13 -1.14 3.70
C ILE A 59 -4.08 -2.14 4.21
N GLY A 60 -4.47 -3.40 4.45
CA GLY A 60 -3.54 -4.44 4.88
C GLY A 60 -2.43 -4.69 3.85
N ILE A 61 -2.80 -4.82 2.57
CA ILE A 61 -1.83 -5.00 1.48
C ILE A 61 -0.88 -3.79 1.39
N ALA A 62 -1.41 -2.56 1.44
CA ALA A 62 -0.60 -1.36 1.40
C ALA A 62 0.38 -1.32 2.58
N ALA A 63 -0.08 -1.61 3.80
CA ALA A 63 0.78 -1.64 4.98
C ALA A 63 1.89 -2.70 4.88
N ALA A 64 1.60 -3.89 4.35
CA ALA A 64 2.62 -4.91 4.12
C ALA A 64 3.71 -4.43 3.13
N TYR A 65 3.33 -3.74 2.05
CA TYR A 65 4.30 -3.09 1.16
C TYR A 65 5.08 -1.98 1.86
N GLY A 66 4.45 -1.21 2.76
CA GLY A 66 5.12 -0.24 3.62
C GLY A 66 6.22 -0.90 4.46
N LEU A 67 5.93 -2.05 5.08
CA LEU A 67 6.92 -2.80 5.85
C LEU A 67 8.04 -3.36 4.96
N ALA A 68 7.72 -3.83 3.76
CA ALA A 68 8.72 -4.26 2.78
C ALA A 68 9.66 -3.12 2.35
N LEU A 69 9.12 -1.90 2.16
CA LEU A 69 9.94 -0.71 1.89
C LEU A 69 10.86 -0.39 3.07
N ALA A 70 10.37 -0.47 4.32
CA ALA A 70 11.21 -0.27 5.50
C ALA A 70 12.35 -1.31 5.57
N ALA A 71 12.06 -2.58 5.30
CA ALA A 71 13.05 -3.65 5.27
C ALA A 71 14.10 -3.50 4.15
N ALA A 72 13.74 -2.84 3.05
CA ALA A 72 14.66 -2.58 1.94
C ALA A 72 15.56 -1.36 2.21
N GLU A 73 15.08 -0.36 2.95
CA GLU A 73 15.87 0.81 3.35
C GLU A 73 16.87 0.49 4.47
N ASP A 74 16.52 -0.45 5.35
CA ASP A 74 17.23 -0.65 6.60
C ASP A 74 17.86 -2.04 6.71
N SER A 75 19.18 -2.11 6.54
CA SER A 75 19.94 -3.34 6.82
C SER A 75 20.20 -3.56 8.32
N GLU A 76 19.98 -2.56 9.19
CA GLU A 76 20.29 -2.64 10.64
C GLU A 76 19.28 -1.98 11.60
N GLY A 77 18.22 -1.33 11.13
CA GLY A 77 17.30 -0.54 11.96
C GLY A 77 15.82 -0.94 11.91
N ASP A 78 15.06 -0.21 12.73
CA ASP A 78 13.98 -0.75 13.56
C ASP A 78 12.68 -0.92 12.78
N LEU A 79 12.52 -2.09 12.13
CA LEU A 79 11.25 -2.57 11.59
C LEU A 79 10.08 -2.46 12.59
N GLY A 80 10.37 -2.43 13.90
CA GLY A 80 9.39 -2.17 14.95
C GLY A 80 8.76 -0.77 14.86
N GLU A 81 9.54 0.27 14.53
CA GLU A 81 9.01 1.62 14.32
C GLU A 81 8.05 1.65 13.11
N ALA A 82 8.47 1.05 12.00
CA ALA A 82 7.64 0.98 10.79
C ALA A 82 6.35 0.21 11.04
N PHE A 83 6.43 -0.95 11.70
CA PHE A 83 5.26 -1.74 12.11
C PHE A 83 4.32 -0.91 12.99
N ALA A 84 4.83 -0.29 14.05
CA ALA A 84 4.02 0.50 14.98
C ALA A 84 3.36 1.70 14.29
N GLY A 85 4.12 2.41 13.45
CA GLY A 85 3.63 3.58 12.72
C GLY A 85 2.57 3.24 11.68
N LEU A 86 2.72 2.12 10.96
CA LEU A 86 1.72 1.61 10.02
C LEU A 86 0.47 1.11 10.75
N ALA A 87 0.62 0.32 11.81
CA ALA A 87 -0.48 -0.18 12.64
C ALA A 87 -1.32 0.95 13.26
N ALA A 88 -0.67 2.08 13.62
CA ALA A 88 -1.33 3.24 14.21
C ALA A 88 -2.17 4.08 13.22
N THR A 89 -2.06 3.84 11.90
CA THR A 89 -2.77 4.64 10.89
C THR A 89 -4.29 4.59 11.03
N ARG A 90 -4.86 3.42 11.40
CA ARG A 90 -6.31 3.22 11.56
C ARG A 90 -6.63 2.14 12.62
N PRO A 91 -6.85 2.51 13.89
CA PRO A 91 -6.98 1.58 15.02
C PRO A 91 -8.20 0.64 14.97
N THR A 92 -9.20 0.92 14.12
CA THR A 92 -10.40 0.07 13.95
C THR A 92 -10.28 -0.95 12.81
N ALA A 93 -9.20 -0.89 12.00
CA ALA A 93 -8.97 -1.84 10.93
C ALA A 93 -8.34 -3.13 11.51
N VAL A 94 -9.19 -4.00 12.06
CA VAL A 94 -8.77 -5.31 12.63
C VAL A 94 -7.95 -6.16 11.64
N ASN A 95 -8.11 -5.94 10.32
CA ASN A 95 -7.32 -6.62 9.27
C ASN A 95 -5.91 -6.06 9.05
N LEU A 96 -5.57 -4.88 9.60
CA LEU A 96 -4.20 -4.36 9.54
C LEU A 96 -3.24 -5.25 10.34
N PHE A 97 -3.74 -5.84 11.44
CA PHE A 97 -3.01 -6.81 12.28
C PHE A 97 -2.95 -8.23 11.71
N TRP A 98 -3.68 -8.52 10.63
CA TRP A 98 -3.55 -9.81 9.92
C TRP A 98 -2.50 -9.75 8.81
N ALA A 99 -2.17 -8.55 8.33
CA ALA A 99 -1.25 -8.32 7.22
C ALA A 99 0.15 -7.88 7.68
N LEU A 100 0.25 -7.26 8.85
CA LEU A 100 1.49 -6.98 9.57
C LEU A 100 1.74 -8.07 10.61
#